data_AF-A0A556V9U7-F1
#
_entry.id   AF-A0A556V9U7-F1
#
_cell.length_a   1.000
_cell.length_b   1.000
_cell.length_c   1.000
_cell.angle_alpha   90.00
_cell.angle_beta   90.00
_cell.angle_gamma   90.00
#
_symmetry.space_group_name_H-M   'P 1'
#
loop_
_entity.id
_entity.type
_entity.pdbx_description
1 polymer ?
#
loop_
_entity_poly.entity_id
_entity_poly.type
_entity_poly.pdbx_seq_one_letter_code
_entity_poly.pdbx_strand_id
1 'polypeptide(L)'
;MEELKREENCQGHLLQVAKRLAVLQGQDPDKVNIKEFQQPDSDEEETIARLIKQLSEEAALDEASGYNIPPKDSEPTNREKTGSKNKQSSFLTSKTKPPVLSVNWGATHDDTEQEEKGEDEGELPWCCICNQDATIRCHTCDQDLYCNHCFRKGHDEYDRKEHQTSIFKAPKKSKKKTGSSKSS
;
A
#
# COMPACT_ATOMS: atom_id res chain seq x y z
N MET A 1 13.18 -39.39 11.81
CA MET A 1 12.14 -40.40 11.49
C MET A 1 10.88 -39.74 10.95
N GLU A 2 10.24 -38.84 11.70
CA GLU A 2 9.00 -38.18 11.25
C GLU A 2 9.23 -37.15 10.13
N GLU A 3 10.37 -36.44 10.15
CA GLU A 3 10.77 -35.49 9.10
C GLU A 3 11.00 -36.19 7.75
N LEU A 4 11.78 -37.28 7.70
CA LEU A 4 11.92 -38.12 6.49
C LEU A 4 10.57 -38.48 5.86
N LYS A 5 9.59 -38.88 6.69
CA LYS A 5 8.26 -39.27 6.20
C LYS A 5 7.44 -38.09 5.68
N ARG A 6 7.70 -36.88 6.20
CA ARG A 6 7.15 -35.62 5.68
C ARG A 6 7.80 -35.25 4.35
N GLU A 7 9.12 -35.38 4.25
CA GLU A 7 9.91 -35.16 3.04
C GLU A 7 9.47 -36.11 1.90
N GLU A 8 9.38 -37.42 2.15
CA GLU A 8 8.88 -38.41 1.19
C GLU A 8 7.47 -38.05 0.67
N ASN A 9 6.58 -37.59 1.55
CA ASN A 9 5.21 -37.19 1.18
C ASN A 9 5.19 -35.88 0.36
N CYS A 10 5.99 -34.89 0.77
CA CYS A 10 6.18 -33.65 0.00
C CYS A 10 6.77 -33.94 -1.39
N GLN A 11 7.75 -34.86 -1.47
CA GLN A 11 8.43 -35.26 -2.69
C GLN A 11 7.47 -35.99 -3.65
N GLY A 12 6.63 -36.89 -3.13
CA GLY A 12 5.57 -37.57 -3.89
C GLY A 12 4.51 -36.59 -4.43
N HIS A 13 4.09 -35.62 -3.62
CA HIS A 13 3.17 -34.57 -4.05
C HIS A 13 3.80 -33.66 -5.12
N LEU A 14 5.07 -33.27 -4.97
CA LEU A 14 5.81 -32.48 -5.94
C LEU A 14 5.94 -33.21 -7.29
N LEU A 15 6.27 -34.50 -7.29
CA LEU A 15 6.28 -35.34 -8.50
C LEU A 15 4.90 -35.32 -9.19
N GLN A 16 3.81 -35.47 -8.43
CA GLN A 16 2.45 -35.49 -8.97
C GLN A 16 2.08 -34.17 -9.66
N VAL A 17 2.44 -33.03 -9.04
CA VAL A 17 2.27 -31.70 -9.63
C VAL A 17 3.14 -31.53 -10.89
N ALA A 18 4.40 -31.94 -10.84
CA ALA A 18 5.34 -31.84 -11.97
C ALA A 18 4.89 -32.68 -13.18
N LYS A 19 4.44 -33.92 -12.97
CA LYS A 19 3.86 -34.77 -14.04
C LYS A 19 2.62 -34.12 -14.67
N ARG A 20 1.74 -33.53 -13.86
CA ARG A 20 0.55 -32.80 -14.35
C ARG A 20 0.94 -31.56 -15.16
N LEU A 21 1.99 -30.85 -14.75
CA LEU A 21 2.52 -29.69 -15.46
C LEU A 21 3.09 -30.08 -16.83
N ALA A 22 3.85 -31.19 -16.90
CA ALA A 22 4.39 -31.72 -18.16
C ALA A 22 3.30 -32.03 -19.18
N VAL A 23 2.20 -32.69 -18.77
CA VAL A 23 1.03 -32.95 -19.66
C VAL A 23 0.46 -31.64 -20.22
N LEU A 24 0.34 -30.59 -19.41
CA LEU A 24 -0.13 -29.27 -19.86
C LEU A 24 0.87 -28.54 -20.76
N GLN A 25 2.16 -28.82 -20.63
CA GLN A 25 3.24 -28.28 -21.46
C GLN A 25 3.50 -29.12 -22.73
N GLY A 26 2.76 -30.21 -22.96
CA GLY A 26 3.00 -31.13 -24.08
C GLY A 26 4.28 -31.97 -23.95
N GLN A 27 4.84 -32.07 -22.75
CA GLN A 27 5.99 -32.90 -22.43
C GLN A 27 5.56 -34.29 -21.94
N ASP A 28 6.48 -35.25 -22.05
CA ASP A 28 6.27 -36.63 -21.62
C ASP A 28 6.31 -36.73 -20.07
N PRO A 29 5.21 -37.16 -19.40
CA PRO A 29 5.13 -37.18 -17.94
C PRO A 29 6.05 -38.21 -17.28
N ASP A 30 6.59 -39.19 -18.01
CA ASP A 30 7.51 -40.19 -17.47
C ASP A 30 8.99 -39.81 -17.64
N LYS A 31 9.28 -38.70 -18.32
CA LYS A 31 10.63 -38.10 -18.38
C LYS A 31 10.91 -37.10 -17.26
N VAL A 32 9.88 -36.64 -16.54
CA VAL A 32 9.96 -35.60 -15.50
C VAL A 32 10.68 -36.11 -14.26
N ASN A 33 11.77 -35.45 -13.84
CA ASN A 33 12.54 -35.84 -12.67
C ASN A 33 12.36 -34.85 -11.51
N ILE A 34 12.13 -35.38 -10.31
CA ILE A 34 12.02 -34.62 -9.04
C ILE A 34 13.24 -33.71 -8.82
N LYS A 35 14.43 -34.16 -9.22
CA LYS A 35 15.69 -33.43 -9.08
C LYS A 35 15.77 -32.12 -9.89
N GLU A 36 14.88 -31.92 -10.86
CA GLU A 36 14.79 -30.66 -11.62
C GLU A 36 13.97 -29.58 -10.88
N PHE A 37 13.17 -29.98 -9.89
CA PHE A 37 12.30 -29.10 -9.08
C PHE A 37 12.80 -28.93 -7.64
N GLN A 38 13.74 -29.76 -7.20
CA GLN A 38 14.49 -29.52 -5.97
C GLN A 38 15.49 -28.40 -6.25
N GLN A 39 15.23 -27.22 -5.69
CA GLN A 39 16.21 -26.12 -5.73
C GLN A 39 17.49 -26.58 -5.01
N PRO A 40 18.68 -26.35 -5.59
CA PRO A 40 19.93 -26.80 -4.99
C PRO A 40 20.25 -25.99 -3.74
N ASP A 41 20.60 -26.74 -2.72
CA ASP A 41 20.60 -26.41 -1.30
C ASP A 41 21.87 -25.58 -0.93
N SER A 42 22.26 -24.60 -1.76
CA SER A 42 23.67 -24.15 -1.87
C SER A 42 23.92 -22.64 -2.13
N ASP A 43 22.91 -21.78 -2.16
CA ASP A 43 23.06 -20.29 -2.17
C ASP A 43 21.96 -19.57 -1.37
N GLU A 44 20.86 -20.25 -1.04
CA GLU A 44 19.76 -19.64 -0.28
C GLU A 44 20.17 -19.23 1.15
N GLU A 45 20.94 -20.06 1.88
CA GLU A 45 21.36 -19.71 3.24
C GLU A 45 22.33 -18.51 3.25
N GLU A 46 23.24 -18.39 2.28
CA GLU A 46 24.15 -17.25 2.20
C GLU A 46 23.42 -15.97 1.74
N THR A 47 22.49 -16.07 0.79
CA THR A 47 21.65 -14.91 0.39
C THR A 47 20.72 -14.46 1.51
N ILE A 48 20.12 -15.38 2.27
CA ILE A 48 19.34 -15.08 3.49
C ILE A 48 20.23 -14.40 4.53
N ALA A 49 21.44 -14.91 4.79
CA ALA A 49 22.37 -14.29 5.74
C ALA A 49 22.78 -12.88 5.33
N ARG A 50 23.00 -12.62 4.03
CA ARG A 50 23.27 -11.28 3.48
C ARG A 50 22.06 -10.34 3.67
N LEU A 51 20.84 -10.81 3.43
CA LEU A 51 19.61 -10.02 3.65
C LEU A 51 19.37 -9.69 5.13
N ILE A 52 19.53 -10.67 6.03
CA ILE A 52 19.45 -10.48 7.49
C ILE A 52 20.48 -9.44 7.95
N LYS A 53 21.72 -9.53 7.43
CA LYS A 53 22.77 -8.58 7.75
C LYS A 53 22.40 -7.16 7.31
N GLN A 54 21.90 -6.97 6.09
CA GLN A 54 21.47 -5.65 5.60
C GLN A 54 20.36 -5.06 6.49
N LEU A 55 19.33 -5.85 6.81
CA LEU A 55 18.24 -5.43 7.70
C LEU A 55 18.75 -5.04 9.11
N SER A 56 19.74 -5.77 9.64
CA SER A 56 20.34 -5.42 10.94
C SER A 56 21.17 -4.13 10.90
N GLU A 57 21.80 -3.83 9.76
CA GLU A 57 22.54 -2.58 9.55
C GLU A 57 21.58 -1.39 9.40
N GLU A 58 20.49 -1.54 8.65
CA GLU A 58 19.42 -0.55 8.54
C GLU A 58 18.77 -0.24 9.89
N ALA A 59 18.49 -1.25 10.72
CA ALA A 59 17.96 -1.06 12.08
C ALA A 59 18.94 -0.31 13.00
N ALA A 60 20.24 -0.61 12.92
CA ALA A 60 21.26 0.10 13.69
C ALA A 60 21.42 1.57 13.25
N LEU A 61 21.26 1.86 11.95
CA LEU A 61 21.23 3.22 11.42
C LEU A 61 19.99 4.00 11.88
N ASP A 62 18.82 3.34 11.95
CA ASP A 62 17.58 3.94 12.46
C ASP A 62 17.66 4.27 13.97
N GLU A 63 18.23 3.39 14.79
CA GLU A 63 18.53 3.67 16.20
C GLU A 63 19.52 4.84 16.35
N ALA A 64 20.62 4.81 15.61
CA ALA A 64 21.65 5.85 15.65
C ALA A 64 21.20 7.21 15.08
N SER A 65 20.12 7.24 14.29
CA SER A 65 19.58 8.47 13.70
C SER A 65 19.02 9.45 14.73
N GLY A 66 18.59 8.95 15.89
CA GLY A 66 17.89 9.73 16.92
C GLY A 66 16.46 10.17 16.54
N TYR A 67 15.92 9.73 15.40
CA TYR A 67 14.54 10.00 14.96
C TYR A 67 13.55 8.88 15.29
N ASN A 68 14.00 7.86 16.05
CA ASN A 68 13.19 6.70 16.41
C ASN A 68 11.90 7.13 17.13
N ILE A 69 10.73 6.84 16.53
CA ILE A 69 9.44 7.18 17.12
C ILE A 69 9.16 6.17 18.23
N PRO A 70 9.03 6.57 19.52
CA PRO A 70 8.78 5.62 20.58
C PRO A 70 7.50 4.82 20.32
N PRO A 71 7.51 3.49 20.53
CA PRO A 71 6.28 2.72 20.57
C PRO A 71 5.31 3.39 21.54
N LYS A 72 4.16 3.83 21.03
CA LYS A 72 3.13 4.42 21.87
C LYS A 72 2.44 3.28 22.62
N ASP A 73 2.87 3.05 23.85
CA ASP A 73 2.16 2.21 24.83
C ASP A 73 0.80 2.83 25.15
N SER A 74 -0.16 2.61 24.24
CA SER A 74 -1.55 3.03 24.34
C SER A 74 -2.42 1.82 24.62
N GLU A 75 -2.10 1.07 25.68
CA GLU A 75 -3.07 0.21 26.34
C GLU A 75 -4.15 1.10 26.98
N PRO A 76 -5.43 1.00 26.58
CA PRO A 76 -6.50 1.81 27.16
C PRO A 76 -6.90 1.24 28.53
N THR A 77 -6.11 1.52 29.57
CA THR A 77 -6.47 1.16 30.94
C THR A 77 -7.62 2.04 31.43
N ASN A 78 -8.83 1.47 31.47
CA ASN A 78 -9.99 2.13 32.06
C ASN A 78 -9.90 2.03 33.59
N ARG A 79 -9.53 3.13 34.28
CA ARG A 79 -9.79 3.30 35.71
C ARG A 79 -10.20 4.73 36.06
N GLU A 80 -11.15 4.83 36.98
CA GLU A 80 -11.91 6.03 37.27
C GLU A 80 -11.18 7.06 38.15
N LYS A 81 -11.65 8.31 38.07
CA LYS A 81 -11.10 9.50 38.75
C LYS A 81 -11.15 9.40 40.28
N THR A 82 -10.08 9.84 40.97
CA THR A 82 -10.19 10.60 42.25
C THR A 82 -8.97 11.53 42.50
N GLY A 83 -9.21 12.74 43.03
CA GLY A 83 -8.41 13.27 44.16
C GLY A 83 -7.21 14.22 43.97
N SER A 84 -7.49 15.54 43.91
CA SER A 84 -6.81 16.65 44.64
C SER A 84 -5.28 16.99 44.54
N LYS A 85 -5.01 18.25 44.14
CA LYS A 85 -4.05 19.26 44.73
C LYS A 85 -2.53 18.88 44.78
N ASN A 86 -1.57 19.65 44.25
CA ASN A 86 -1.21 21.03 44.64
C ASN A 86 0.08 21.52 43.91
N LYS A 87 0.08 22.79 43.47
CA LYS A 87 1.16 23.80 43.25
C LYS A 87 2.66 23.46 42.97
N GLN A 88 3.23 24.42 42.23
CA GLN A 88 4.65 24.84 42.14
C GLN A 88 5.58 23.97 41.27
N SER A 89 6.60 24.47 40.56
CA SER A 89 7.03 25.80 40.09
C SER A 89 8.55 25.71 39.91
N SER A 90 9.05 25.64 38.68
CA SER A 90 10.38 26.15 38.36
C SER A 90 10.57 26.34 36.86
N PHE A 91 10.88 27.57 36.47
CA PHE A 91 11.51 27.86 35.18
C PHE A 91 12.94 27.29 35.19
N LEU A 92 13.40 26.71 34.09
CA LEU A 92 14.73 27.00 33.58
C LEU A 92 14.69 27.14 32.05
N THR A 93 15.10 28.32 31.59
CA THR A 93 15.24 28.69 30.18
C THR A 93 16.64 28.36 29.69
N SER A 94 16.77 27.73 28.53
CA SER A 94 17.99 27.78 27.71
C SER A 94 17.61 27.86 26.24
N LYS A 95 18.23 28.77 25.50
CA LYS A 95 17.76 29.21 24.18
C LYS A 95 18.92 29.27 23.19
N THR A 96 19.02 28.25 22.36
CA THR A 96 19.92 28.22 21.18
C THR A 96 19.17 27.59 20.01
N LYS A 97 19.11 28.31 18.88
CA LYS A 97 18.62 27.80 17.60
C LYS A 97 19.82 27.55 16.68
N PRO A 98 19.79 26.48 15.89
CA PRO A 98 20.25 26.49 14.50
C PRO A 98 19.06 26.42 13.53
N PRO A 99 19.23 26.76 12.25
CA PRO A 99 18.11 26.91 11.32
C PRO A 99 17.67 25.56 10.73
N VAL A 100 16.42 25.18 10.99
CA VAL A 100 15.73 24.13 10.22
C VAL A 100 14.86 24.78 9.15
N LEU A 101 14.89 24.21 7.94
CA LEU A 101 14.01 24.57 6.84
C LEU A 101 12.56 24.30 7.28
N SER A 102 11.67 25.28 7.07
CA SER A 102 10.29 25.17 7.52
C SER A 102 9.51 24.26 6.58
N VAL A 103 9.34 23.00 6.96
CA VAL A 103 8.31 22.11 6.42
C VAL A 103 7.13 22.18 7.38
N ASN A 104 6.09 22.89 6.96
CA ASN A 104 4.90 23.18 7.72
C ASN A 104 3.84 22.09 7.49
N TRP A 105 3.95 20.97 8.22
CA TRP A 105 2.84 20.03 8.41
C TRP A 105 1.79 20.65 9.33
N GLY A 106 1.00 21.56 8.77
CA GLY A 106 -0.06 22.27 9.46
C GLY A 106 -1.33 21.44 9.58
N ALA A 107 -1.63 20.96 10.78
CA ALA A 107 -2.97 20.51 11.10
C ALA A 107 -3.86 21.72 11.40
N THR A 108 -4.82 21.99 10.51
CA THR A 108 -5.96 22.87 10.78
C THR A 108 -7.24 22.18 10.32
N HIS A 109 -7.85 21.42 11.23
CA HIS A 109 -9.30 21.22 11.17
C HIS A 109 -9.92 22.50 11.73
N ASP A 110 -10.00 23.52 10.88
CA ASP A 110 -10.73 24.76 11.17
C ASP A 110 -12.08 24.71 10.46
N ASP A 111 -13.10 25.18 11.14
CA ASP A 111 -14.49 25.07 10.69
C ASP A 111 -14.87 26.35 9.91
N THR A 112 -15.70 26.20 8.87
CA THR A 112 -16.41 27.27 8.16
C THR A 112 -15.63 28.03 7.04
N GLU A 113 -16.33 28.13 5.89
CA GLU A 113 -16.13 29.01 4.70
C GLU A 113 -15.32 28.54 3.47
N GLN A 114 -16.01 28.68 2.34
CA GLN A 114 -15.68 28.28 0.97
C GLN A 114 -14.39 28.91 0.42
N GLU A 115 -13.44 28.09 -0.07
CA GLU A 115 -12.44 28.51 -1.06
C GLU A 115 -12.30 27.49 -2.20
N GLU A 116 -11.78 27.95 -3.35
CA GLU A 116 -12.13 27.37 -4.66
C GLU A 116 -11.15 26.31 -5.18
N LYS A 117 -11.67 25.09 -5.35
CA LYS A 117 -11.47 24.22 -6.53
C LYS A 117 -10.03 24.03 -7.08
N GLY A 118 -9.13 23.46 -6.28
CA GLY A 118 -7.88 22.85 -6.76
C GLY A 118 -8.10 21.51 -7.50
N GLU A 119 -8.61 21.53 -8.73
CA GLU A 119 -9.08 20.33 -9.47
C GLU A 119 -7.95 19.52 -10.21
N ASP A 120 -6.67 19.72 -9.88
CA ASP A 120 -5.53 19.10 -10.61
C ASP A 120 -4.51 18.35 -9.72
N GLU A 121 -4.71 18.31 -8.40
CA GLU A 121 -3.82 17.57 -7.48
C GLU A 121 -4.41 16.21 -7.05
N GLY A 122 -4.37 15.24 -7.98
CA GLY A 122 -4.31 13.82 -7.61
C GLY A 122 -5.49 12.91 -7.95
N GLU A 123 -6.65 13.42 -8.40
CA GLU A 123 -7.79 12.55 -8.74
C GLU A 123 -7.54 11.80 -10.08
N LEU A 124 -7.04 10.57 -9.97
CA LEU A 124 -6.76 9.70 -11.11
C LEU A 124 -8.07 9.27 -11.79
N PRO A 125 -8.23 9.41 -13.12
CA PRO A 125 -9.50 9.20 -13.84
C PRO A 125 -9.88 7.71 -14.04
N TRP A 126 -9.52 6.84 -13.10
CA TRP A 126 -9.61 5.39 -13.21
C TRP A 126 -10.57 4.82 -12.17
N CYS A 127 -11.19 3.69 -12.49
CA CYS A 127 -12.05 2.96 -11.59
C CYS A 127 -11.23 2.28 -10.48
N CYS A 128 -11.50 2.58 -9.21
CA CYS A 128 -10.76 2.04 -8.06
C CYS A 128 -10.79 0.50 -7.95
N ILE A 129 -11.74 -0.18 -8.60
CA ILE A 129 -11.88 -1.65 -8.59
C ILE A 129 -11.11 -2.34 -9.73
N CYS A 130 -10.96 -1.70 -10.90
CA CYS A 130 -10.47 -2.39 -12.12
C CYS A 130 -9.47 -1.60 -12.97
N ASN A 131 -9.10 -0.39 -12.56
CA ASN A 131 -8.17 0.52 -13.24
C ASN A 131 -8.53 0.87 -14.70
N GLN A 132 -9.76 0.58 -15.15
CA GLN A 132 -10.32 1.05 -16.42
C GLN A 132 -10.84 2.49 -16.29
N ASP A 133 -11.13 3.17 -17.40
CA ASP A 133 -11.68 4.53 -17.39
C ASP A 133 -12.92 4.66 -16.49
N ALA A 134 -12.90 5.61 -15.56
CA ALA A 134 -14.05 5.93 -14.74
C ALA A 134 -15.08 6.77 -15.51
N THR A 135 -16.36 6.55 -15.17
CA THR A 135 -17.51 7.23 -15.79
C THR A 135 -18.52 7.75 -14.77
N ILE A 136 -18.43 7.29 -13.53
CA ILE A 136 -19.36 7.57 -12.44
C ILE A 136 -18.51 7.96 -11.22
N ARG A 137 -18.86 9.07 -10.56
CA ARG A 137 -18.38 9.44 -9.23
C ARG A 137 -19.47 9.12 -8.20
N CYS A 138 -19.12 8.51 -7.08
CA CYS A 138 -20.03 8.18 -6.00
C CYS A 138 -19.79 9.08 -4.78
N HIS A 139 -20.71 10.00 -4.48
CA HIS A 139 -20.55 11.00 -3.41
C HIS A 139 -20.69 10.42 -2.00
N THR A 140 -21.27 9.23 -1.86
CA THR A 140 -21.45 8.54 -0.57
C THR A 140 -20.41 7.45 -0.32
N CYS A 141 -19.50 7.23 -1.27
CA CYS A 141 -18.30 6.41 -1.10
C CYS A 141 -17.08 7.31 -1.29
N ASP A 142 -16.97 8.36 -0.47
CA ASP A 142 -15.81 9.25 -0.39
C ASP A 142 -15.37 9.88 -1.74
N GLN A 143 -16.32 10.08 -2.66
CA GLN A 143 -16.10 10.58 -4.03
C GLN A 143 -15.33 9.62 -4.96
N ASP A 144 -15.32 8.32 -4.63
CA ASP A 144 -14.70 7.27 -5.44
C ASP A 144 -15.21 7.24 -6.88
N LEU A 145 -14.30 6.84 -7.76
CA LEU A 145 -14.50 6.73 -9.20
C LEU A 145 -14.73 5.28 -9.64
N TYR A 146 -15.77 5.08 -10.45
CA TYR A 146 -16.21 3.77 -10.94
C TYR A 146 -16.48 3.76 -12.44
N CYS A 147 -16.18 2.62 -13.08
CA CYS A 147 -16.71 2.31 -14.42
C CYS A 147 -18.14 1.78 -14.31
N ASN A 148 -18.92 1.86 -15.40
CA ASN A 148 -20.32 1.41 -15.44
C ASN A 148 -20.52 -0.05 -14.98
N HIS A 149 -19.56 -0.96 -15.23
CA HIS A 149 -19.69 -2.37 -14.87
C HIS A 149 -19.47 -2.58 -13.37
N CYS A 150 -18.37 -2.05 -12.82
CA CYS A 150 -18.08 -2.11 -11.39
C CYS A 150 -19.17 -1.42 -10.57
N PHE A 151 -19.65 -0.25 -11.02
CA PHE A 151 -20.73 0.45 -10.34
C PHE A 151 -22.00 -0.41 -10.26
N ARG A 152 -22.47 -1.02 -11.36
CA ARG A 152 -23.67 -1.87 -11.36
C ARG A 152 -23.54 -3.15 -10.54
N LYS A 153 -22.31 -3.62 -10.30
CA LYS A 153 -22.03 -4.83 -9.51
C LYS A 153 -21.93 -4.55 -8.01
N GLY A 154 -21.43 -3.37 -7.63
CA GLY A 154 -21.27 -2.94 -6.23
C GLY A 154 -22.37 -2.02 -5.70
N HIS A 155 -23.14 -1.36 -6.58
CA HIS A 155 -24.26 -0.49 -6.24
C HIS A 155 -25.48 -0.94 -7.06
N ASP A 156 -26.19 -1.94 -6.55
CA ASP A 156 -27.30 -2.58 -7.25
C ASP A 156 -28.66 -1.94 -6.90
N GLU A 157 -29.79 -2.65 -7.05
CA GLU A 157 -31.13 -2.12 -6.79
C GLU A 157 -31.41 -1.76 -5.32
N TYR A 158 -30.67 -2.32 -4.38
CA TYR A 158 -30.78 -1.96 -2.97
C TYR A 158 -29.97 -0.70 -2.66
N ASP A 159 -28.70 -0.67 -3.06
CA ASP A 159 -27.77 0.42 -2.77
C ASP A 159 -28.01 1.70 -3.58
N ARG A 160 -28.55 1.64 -4.81
CA ARG A 160 -28.77 2.82 -5.68
C ARG A 160 -29.70 3.90 -5.10
N LYS A 161 -30.42 3.64 -4.01
CA LYS A 161 -31.25 4.64 -3.32
C LYS A 161 -30.48 5.49 -2.33
N GLU A 162 -29.41 4.94 -1.75
CA GLU A 162 -28.57 5.64 -0.77
C GLU A 162 -27.34 6.27 -1.44
N HIS A 163 -26.94 5.77 -2.62
CA HIS A 163 -25.75 6.24 -3.33
C HIS A 163 -26.03 7.39 -4.31
N GLN A 164 -25.74 8.63 -3.89
CA GLN A 164 -25.76 9.80 -4.76
C GLN A 164 -24.58 9.76 -5.74
N THR A 165 -24.86 9.80 -7.05
CA THR A 165 -23.83 9.71 -8.11
C THR A 165 -23.87 10.88 -9.09
N SER A 166 -22.71 11.20 -9.68
CA SER A 166 -22.58 12.12 -10.81
C SER A 166 -21.77 11.52 -11.96
N ILE A 167 -21.95 12.05 -13.17
CA ILE A 167 -21.22 11.60 -14.36
C ILE A 167 -19.82 12.21 -14.33
N PHE A 168 -18.80 11.37 -14.20
CA PHE A 168 -17.40 11.79 -14.29
C PHE A 168 -16.93 11.89 -15.75
N LYS A 169 -16.07 12.87 -16.04
CA LYS A 169 -15.41 13.05 -17.34
C LYS A 169 -13.95 13.39 -17.12
N ALA A 170 -13.06 12.46 -17.46
CA ALA A 170 -11.62 12.63 -17.34
C ALA A 170 -11.12 13.94 -18.00
N PRO A 171 -10.22 14.70 -17.35
CA PRO A 171 -9.62 15.90 -17.92
C PRO A 171 -8.93 15.61 -19.27
N LYS A 172 -9.41 16.25 -20.34
CA LYS A 172 -8.84 16.07 -21.68
C LYS A 172 -7.52 16.84 -21.81
N LYS A 173 -6.39 16.15 -21.65
CA LYS A 173 -5.04 16.69 -21.89
C LYS A 173 -4.97 17.37 -23.27
N SER A 174 -4.77 18.68 -23.29
CA SER A 174 -4.82 19.48 -24.51
C SER A 174 -3.60 19.21 -25.41
N LYS A 175 -3.82 18.52 -26.54
CA LYS A 175 -2.79 18.34 -27.57
C LYS A 175 -2.43 19.68 -28.20
N LYS A 176 -1.28 20.26 -27.81
CA LYS A 176 -0.69 21.42 -28.50
C LYS A 176 -0.53 21.08 -29.98
N LYS A 177 -1.15 21.85 -30.87
CA LYS A 177 -1.01 21.69 -32.32
C LYS A 177 0.42 22.08 -32.71
N THR A 178 1.24 21.13 -33.13
CA THR A 178 2.50 21.42 -33.83
C THR A 178 2.16 21.93 -35.22
N GLY A 179 2.43 23.22 -35.46
CA GLY A 179 2.22 23.83 -36.77
C GLY A 179 3.12 23.21 -37.82
N SER A 180 2.53 22.67 -38.90
CA SER A 180 3.28 22.18 -40.05
C SER A 180 3.63 23.38 -40.94
N SER A 181 4.84 23.94 -40.75
CA SER A 181 5.37 24.99 -41.63
C SER A 181 5.82 24.37 -42.95
N LYS A 182 5.00 24.55 -44.00
CA LYS A 182 5.28 24.11 -45.37
C LYS A 182 5.20 25.30 -46.32
N SER A 183 6.37 25.84 -46.70
CA SER A 183 6.57 26.82 -47.79
C SER A 183 8.03 27.32 -47.77
N SER A 184 8.69 27.58 -48.90
CA SER A 184 8.48 27.12 -50.28
C SER A 184 9.76 27.38 -51.09
#